data_AF-A0A0R3RN13-F1
#
_entry.id   AF-A0A0R3RN13-F1
#
_cell.length_a   1.000
_cell.length_b   1.000
_cell.length_c   1.000
_cell.angle_alpha   90.00
_cell.angle_beta   90.00
_cell.angle_gamma   90.00
#
_symmetry.space_group_name_H-M   'P 1'
#
loop_
_entity.id
_entity.type
_entity.pdbx_description
1 polymer ?
#
loop_
_entity_poly.entity_id
_entity_poly.type
_entity_poly.pdbx_seq_one_letter_code
_entity_poly.pdbx_strand_id
1 'polypeptide(L)'
;MERFNNCKEHSERIYELKSAICAINEIQICSHDPQWLTQYQYILNWCYCQMRFISNPAERLRLFQEVKLFTKLCKFEDKYRRMFEVLSDVEDVDKLTSYLHWSQVCYQYAELIDRESLSWCIEAVINAKNALFESSSRSSTLSGKTDSSGSHRSTSTNNSVNGNEQMESIGSENQRRVKIATVGLIQSNVLKAENVYACCLKRRLKVVL
;
A
#
# COMPACT_ATOMS: atom_id res chain seq x y z
N MET A 1 11.58 29.93 31.69
CA MET A 1 11.69 28.48 31.98
C MET A 1 10.91 27.63 31.00
N GLU A 2 9.63 27.92 30.73
CA GLU A 2 8.78 27.11 29.83
C GLU A 2 9.35 26.90 28.42
N ARG A 3 9.85 27.97 27.76
CA ARG A 3 10.50 27.85 26.43
C ARG A 3 11.73 26.93 26.43
N PHE A 4 12.53 26.98 27.49
CA PHE A 4 13.72 26.14 27.63
C PHE A 4 13.34 24.67 27.81
N ASN A 5 12.31 24.39 28.63
CA ASN A 5 11.80 23.05 28.83
C ASN A 5 11.23 22.46 27.52
N ASN A 6 10.49 23.25 26.74
CA ASN A 6 9.96 22.82 25.44
C ASN A 6 11.09 22.52 24.43
N CYS A 7 12.13 23.35 24.39
CA CYS A 7 13.29 23.08 23.52
C CYS A 7 14.05 21.82 23.94
N LYS A 8 14.21 21.60 25.25
CA LYS A 8 14.85 20.41 25.81
C LYS A 8 14.06 19.14 25.45
N GLU A 9 12.75 19.13 25.71
CA GLU A 9 11.87 18.01 25.39
C GLU A 9 11.87 17.70 23.88
N HIS A 10 11.81 18.72 23.02
CA HIS A 10 11.89 18.53 21.58
C HIS A 10 13.21 17.88 21.14
N SER A 11 14.33 18.32 21.74
CA SER A 11 15.65 17.77 21.45
C SER A 11 15.77 16.30 21.86
N GLU A 12 15.21 15.94 23.03
CA GLU A 12 15.14 14.56 23.52
C GLU A 12 14.30 13.68 22.58
N ARG A 13 13.11 14.14 22.17
CA ARG A 13 12.26 13.41 21.21
C ARG A 13 12.92 13.21 19.85
N ILE A 14 13.66 14.21 19.35
CA ILE A 14 14.42 14.10 18.09
C ILE A 14 15.55 13.08 18.23
N TYR A 15 16.23 13.05 19.37
CA TYR A 15 17.27 12.07 19.65
C TYR A 15 16.69 10.64 19.67
N GLU A 16 15.59 10.43 20.40
CA GLU A 16 14.88 9.14 20.44
C GLU A 16 14.41 8.69 19.06
N LEU A 17 13.85 9.59 18.26
CA LEU A 17 13.45 9.29 16.88
C LEU A 17 14.65 8.84 16.04
N LYS A 18 15.79 9.53 16.12
CA LYS A 18 17.00 9.13 15.39
C LYS A 18 17.51 7.77 15.84
N SER A 19 17.48 7.47 17.14
CA SER A 19 17.82 6.14 17.66
C SER A 19 16.88 5.06 17.13
N ALA A 20 15.57 5.34 17.05
CA ALA A 20 14.61 4.41 16.45
C ALA A 20 14.87 4.18 14.95
N ILE A 21 15.20 5.25 14.20
CA ILE A 21 15.58 5.14 12.78
C ILE A 21 16.83 4.25 12.63
N CYS A 22 17.85 4.45 13.47
CA CYS A 22 19.03 3.59 13.48
C CYS A 22 18.68 2.12 13.70
N ALA A 23 17.87 1.81 14.71
CA ALA A 23 17.44 0.43 14.99
C ALA A 23 16.65 -0.18 13.83
N ILE A 24 15.75 0.58 13.20
CA ILE A 24 14.99 0.14 12.03
C ILE A 24 15.93 -0.17 10.85
N ASN A 25 16.95 0.66 10.66
CA ASN A 25 17.93 0.51 9.58
C ASN A 25 18.82 -0.74 9.72
N GLU A 26 18.92 -1.31 10.92
CA GLU A 26 19.62 -2.58 11.17
C GLU A 26 18.79 -3.81 10.77
N ILE A 27 17.48 -3.66 10.61
CA ILE A 27 16.59 -4.76 10.22
C ILE A 27 16.80 -5.07 8.73
N GLN A 28 17.27 -6.28 8.43
CA GLN A 28 17.47 -6.73 7.06
C GLN A 28 16.16 -7.16 6.39
N ILE A 29 15.89 -6.63 5.20
CA ILE A 29 14.75 -7.02 4.35
C ILE A 29 15.15 -8.22 3.49
N CYS A 30 15.03 -9.42 4.06
CA CYS A 30 15.45 -10.68 3.41
C CYS A 30 14.40 -11.81 3.46
N SER A 31 13.33 -11.66 4.23
CA SER A 31 12.31 -12.69 4.37
C SER A 31 11.21 -12.54 3.33
N HIS A 32 10.86 -13.64 2.65
CA HIS A 32 9.69 -13.72 1.76
C HIS A 32 8.40 -14.01 2.54
N ASP A 33 8.46 -14.12 3.86
CA ASP A 33 7.28 -14.31 4.71
C ASP A 33 6.39 -13.04 4.67
N PRO A 34 5.13 -13.15 4.17
CA PRO A 34 4.21 -12.03 4.12
C PRO A 34 3.89 -11.44 5.50
N GLN A 35 3.88 -12.26 6.56
CA GLN A 35 3.60 -11.78 7.92
C GLN A 35 4.75 -10.91 8.44
N TRP A 36 5.99 -11.36 8.25
CA TRP A 36 7.18 -10.58 8.57
C TRP A 36 7.19 -9.23 7.82
N LEU A 37 6.92 -9.23 6.51
CA LEU A 37 6.90 -8.01 5.70
C LEU A 37 5.82 -7.03 6.16
N THR A 38 4.65 -7.54 6.51
CA THR A 38 3.55 -6.73 7.05
C THR A 38 3.96 -6.05 8.36
N GLN A 39 4.56 -6.80 9.28
CA GLN A 39 5.05 -6.24 10.56
C GLN A 39 6.11 -5.16 10.34
N TYR A 40 7.04 -5.40 9.42
CA TYR A 40 8.07 -4.43 9.08
C TYR A 40 7.48 -3.14 8.48
N GLN A 41 6.50 -3.26 7.57
CA GLN A 41 5.78 -2.10 7.02
C GLN A 41 5.04 -1.30 8.09
N TYR A 42 4.44 -1.96 9.09
CA TYR A 42 3.82 -1.27 10.22
C TYR A 42 4.85 -0.45 11.02
N ILE A 43 6.03 -1.00 11.29
CA ILE A 43 7.12 -0.30 11.99
C ILE A 43 7.58 0.91 11.17
N LEU A 44 7.76 0.75 9.87
CA LEU A 44 8.14 1.86 8.97
C LEU A 44 7.08 2.96 8.95
N ASN A 45 5.80 2.61 8.77
CA ASN A 45 4.71 3.57 8.78
C ASN A 45 4.61 4.34 10.11
N TRP A 46 4.80 3.64 11.23
CA TRP A 46 4.88 4.28 12.54
C TRP A 46 6.03 5.28 12.59
N CYS A 47 7.22 4.92 12.11
CA CYS A 47 8.39 5.80 12.08
C CYS A 47 8.14 7.05 11.22
N TYR A 48 7.54 6.90 10.04
CA TYR A 48 7.11 8.03 9.22
C TYR A 48 6.15 8.92 10.01
N CYS A 49 5.09 8.37 10.59
CA CYS A 49 4.17 9.14 11.42
C CYS A 49 4.89 9.93 12.54
N GLN A 50 5.78 9.29 13.31
CA GLN A 50 6.54 9.96 14.36
C GLN A 50 7.37 11.12 13.82
N MET A 51 8.08 10.91 12.71
CA MET A 51 8.85 11.95 12.04
C MET A 51 8.00 13.15 11.65
N ARG A 52 6.76 12.95 11.16
CA ARG A 52 5.87 14.06 10.82
C ARG A 52 5.54 14.96 12.02
N PHE A 53 5.33 14.37 13.19
CA PHE A 53 4.91 15.08 14.41
C PHE A 53 6.07 15.66 15.20
N ILE A 54 7.21 14.95 15.22
CA ILE A 54 8.38 15.33 16.02
C ILE A 54 9.25 16.32 15.24
N SER A 55 9.44 16.14 13.92
CA SER A 55 10.37 16.96 13.15
C SER A 55 9.73 18.22 12.58
N ASN A 56 10.51 19.31 12.55
CA ASN A 56 10.16 20.48 11.75
C ASN A 56 10.31 20.17 10.24
N PRO A 57 9.74 21.02 9.35
CA PRO A 57 9.84 20.80 7.90
C PRO A 57 11.27 20.78 7.35
N ALA A 58 12.22 21.50 7.95
CA ALA A 58 13.59 21.58 7.45
C ALA A 58 14.35 20.25 7.67
N GLU A 59 14.19 19.63 8.83
CA GLU A 59 14.81 18.35 9.17
C GLU A 59 14.11 17.15 8.52
N ARG A 60 12.82 17.29 8.20
CA ARG A 60 11.98 16.21 7.67
C ARG A 60 12.53 15.60 6.39
N LEU A 61 13.09 16.40 5.47
CA LEU A 61 13.68 15.89 4.22
C LEU A 61 14.81 14.92 4.51
N ARG A 62 15.73 15.31 5.40
CA ARG A 62 16.88 14.50 5.75
C ARG A 62 16.45 13.21 6.44
N LEU A 63 15.59 13.31 7.46
CA LEU A 63 15.08 12.14 8.17
C LEU A 63 14.29 11.21 7.24
N PHE A 64 13.51 11.77 6.31
CA PHE A 64 12.78 10.98 5.32
C PHE A 64 13.72 10.15 4.45
N GLN A 65 14.83 10.72 4.01
CA GLN A 65 15.85 9.99 3.24
C GLN A 65 16.56 8.93 4.09
N GLU A 66 16.87 9.23 5.36
CA GLU A 66 17.48 8.28 6.30
C GLU A 66 16.56 7.07 6.61
N VAL A 67 15.24 7.27 6.62
CA VAL A 67 14.25 6.19 6.76
C VAL A 67 14.02 5.49 5.44
N LYS A 68 13.90 6.21 4.32
CA LYS A 68 13.63 5.62 3.01
C LYS A 68 14.77 4.72 2.54
N LEU A 69 16.00 5.18 2.72
CA LEU A 69 17.20 4.49 2.26
C LEU A 69 17.80 3.64 3.38
N PHE A 70 18.44 2.54 3.02
CA PHE A 70 19.35 1.83 3.91
C PHE A 70 20.65 1.53 3.18
N THR A 71 21.72 1.34 3.95
CA THR A 71 23.05 1.06 3.40
C THR A 71 23.32 -0.44 3.45
N LYS A 72 23.59 -1.04 2.30
CA LYS A 72 24.11 -2.41 2.20
C LYS A 72 25.33 -2.41 1.28
N LEU A 73 26.48 -2.86 1.78
CA LEU A 73 27.73 -2.97 1.01
C LEU A 73 28.08 -1.69 0.21
N CYS A 74 27.99 -0.53 0.86
CA CYS A 74 28.26 0.79 0.26
C CYS A 74 27.32 1.21 -0.90
N LYS A 75 26.14 0.57 -1.03
CA LYS A 75 25.04 1.03 -1.90
C LYS A 75 23.87 1.50 -1.06
N PHE A 76 23.25 2.61 -1.49
CA PHE A 76 21.97 3.07 -0.94
C PHE A 76 20.85 2.36 -1.68
N GLU A 77 20.00 1.68 -0.91
CA GLU A 77 18.86 0.95 -1.44
C GLU A 77 17.58 1.45 -0.79
N ASP A 78 16.50 1.51 -1.57
CA ASP A 78 15.19 1.94 -1.11
C ASP A 78 14.47 0.77 -0.44
N LYS A 79 14.06 0.96 0.83
CA LYS A 79 13.39 -0.09 1.61
C LYS A 79 12.10 -0.57 0.95
N TYR A 80 11.28 0.33 0.40
CA TYR A 80 10.03 -0.07 -0.26
C TYR A 80 10.28 -0.77 -1.58
N ARG A 81 11.26 -0.30 -2.37
CA ARG A 81 11.68 -1.04 -3.58
C ARG A 81 12.09 -2.46 -3.22
N ARG A 82 12.93 -2.63 -2.19
CA ARG A 82 13.38 -3.94 -1.76
C ARG A 82 12.23 -4.82 -1.28
N MET A 83 11.26 -4.27 -0.55
CA MET A 83 10.06 -5.03 -0.15
C MET A 83 9.25 -5.47 -1.38
N PHE A 84 9.10 -4.61 -2.39
CA PHE A 84 8.39 -4.97 -3.62
C PHE A 84 9.13 -6.02 -4.45
N GLU A 85 10.45 -5.98 -4.48
CA GLU A 85 11.27 -7.04 -5.08
C GLU A 85 11.09 -8.37 -4.38
N VAL A 86 11.09 -8.39 -3.05
CA VAL A 86 10.83 -9.62 -2.26
C VAL A 86 9.41 -10.15 -2.52
N LEU A 87 8.47 -9.26 -2.81
CA LEU A 87 7.10 -9.60 -3.19
C LEU A 87 6.94 -9.87 -4.69
N SER A 88 8.00 -10.00 -5.50
CA SER A 88 7.89 -10.16 -6.96
C SER A 88 6.97 -11.33 -7.34
N ASP A 89 7.10 -12.44 -6.62
CA ASP A 89 6.46 -13.72 -6.95
C ASP A 89 5.07 -13.88 -6.30
N VAL A 90 4.65 -12.91 -5.49
CA VAL A 90 3.29 -12.86 -4.93
C VAL A 90 2.31 -12.40 -6.02
N GLU A 91 1.04 -12.78 -5.93
CA GLU A 91 0.02 -12.25 -6.85
C GLU A 91 -0.21 -10.75 -6.63
N ASP A 92 -0.40 -9.98 -7.70
CA ASP A 92 -0.54 -8.51 -7.62
C ASP A 92 -1.66 -8.06 -6.68
N VAL A 93 -2.74 -8.83 -6.63
CA VAL A 93 -3.90 -8.56 -5.78
C VAL A 93 -3.55 -8.71 -4.29
N ASP A 94 -2.64 -9.60 -3.95
CA ASP A 94 -2.25 -9.85 -2.56
C ASP A 94 -1.16 -8.87 -2.09
N LYS A 95 -0.47 -8.19 -3.01
CA LYS A 95 0.44 -7.08 -2.70
C LYS A 95 -0.28 -5.77 -2.38
N LEU A 96 -1.60 -5.67 -2.62
CA LEU A 96 -2.36 -4.43 -2.52
C LEU A 96 -2.23 -3.72 -1.16
N THR A 97 -2.14 -4.46 -0.06
CA THR A 97 -1.95 -3.87 1.28
C THR A 97 -0.60 -3.14 1.39
N SER A 98 0.47 -3.75 0.89
CA SER A 98 1.81 -3.15 0.85
C SER A 98 1.82 -1.87 0.01
N TYR A 99 1.18 -1.89 -1.17
CA TYR A 99 1.07 -0.71 -2.02
C TYR A 99 0.14 0.36 -1.45
N LEU A 100 -0.91 -0.01 -0.70
CA LEU A 100 -1.74 0.94 0.03
C LEU A 100 -0.92 1.72 1.05
N HIS A 101 -0.13 1.03 1.87
CA HIS A 101 0.76 1.67 2.84
C HIS A 101 1.75 2.61 2.16
N TRP A 102 2.40 2.17 1.09
CA TRP A 102 3.33 3.02 0.36
C TRP A 102 2.64 4.24 -0.25
N SER A 103 1.47 4.08 -0.86
CA SER A 103 0.71 5.20 -1.44
C SER A 103 0.32 6.26 -0.39
N GLN A 104 0.04 5.85 0.85
CA GLN A 104 -0.25 6.77 1.95
C GLN A 104 1.00 7.58 2.31
N VAL A 105 2.17 6.94 2.41
CA VAL A 105 3.44 7.63 2.63
C VAL A 105 3.73 8.59 1.48
N CYS A 106 3.53 8.16 0.22
CA CYS A 106 3.67 8.98 -0.97
C CYS A 106 2.82 10.26 -0.91
N TYR A 107 1.57 10.14 -0.48
CA TYR A 107 0.70 11.30 -0.29
C TYR A 107 1.14 12.19 0.88
N GLN A 108 1.43 11.59 2.04
CA GLN A 108 1.81 12.33 3.23
C GLN A 108 3.10 13.13 3.05
N TYR A 109 4.05 12.59 2.29
CA TYR A 109 5.36 13.19 2.01
C TYR A 109 5.50 13.59 0.54
N ALA A 110 4.40 13.99 -0.10
CA ALA A 110 4.38 14.32 -1.53
C ALA A 110 5.35 15.44 -1.92
N GLU A 111 5.78 16.28 -0.97
CA GLU A 111 6.81 17.30 -1.17
C GLU A 111 8.24 16.73 -1.23
N LEU A 112 8.46 15.49 -0.79
CA LEU A 112 9.77 14.82 -0.69
C LEU A 112 9.91 13.63 -1.64
N ILE A 113 8.79 13.06 -2.10
CA ILE A 113 8.73 11.85 -2.92
C ILE A 113 9.13 12.14 -4.37
N ASP A 114 10.00 11.31 -4.93
CA ASP A 114 10.37 11.34 -6.35
C ASP A 114 9.34 10.63 -7.25
N ARG A 115 9.45 10.89 -8.56
CA ARG A 115 8.51 10.35 -9.56
C ARG A 115 8.58 8.83 -9.69
N GLU A 116 9.76 8.23 -9.54
CA GLU A 116 9.96 6.79 -9.65
C GLU A 116 9.25 6.05 -8.51
N SER A 117 9.37 6.56 -7.29
CA SER A 117 8.67 6.07 -6.10
C SER A 117 7.15 6.02 -6.29
N LEU A 118 6.60 7.05 -6.97
CA LEU A 118 5.18 7.15 -7.23
C LEU A 118 4.73 6.20 -8.37
N SER A 119 5.59 5.95 -9.37
CA SER A 119 5.25 5.08 -10.49
C SER A 119 4.99 3.63 -10.05
N TRP A 120 5.65 3.16 -8.99
CA TRP A 120 5.38 1.84 -8.41
C TRP A 120 3.94 1.68 -7.92
N CYS A 121 3.35 2.74 -7.35
CA CYS A 121 1.94 2.72 -6.94
C CYS A 121 1.00 2.65 -8.15
N ILE A 122 1.36 3.32 -9.25
CA ILE A 122 0.58 3.36 -10.49
C ILE A 122 0.61 1.97 -11.15
N GLU A 123 1.79 1.37 -11.27
CA GLU A 123 1.97 0.02 -11.82
C GLU A 123 1.17 -1.01 -11.02
N ALA A 124 1.23 -0.95 -9.68
CA ALA A 124 0.46 -1.84 -8.82
C ALA A 124 -1.07 -1.71 -9.04
N VAL A 125 -1.58 -0.49 -9.21
CA VAL A 125 -2.99 -0.26 -9.53
C VAL A 125 -3.37 -0.89 -10.87
N ILE A 126 -2.54 -0.70 -11.89
CA ILE A 126 -2.81 -1.24 -13.23
C ILE A 126 -2.85 -2.78 -13.17
N ASN A 127 -1.83 -3.39 -12.59
CA ASN A 127 -1.72 -4.84 -12.49
C ASN A 127 -2.87 -5.45 -11.69
N ALA A 128 -3.18 -4.88 -10.52
CA ALA A 128 -4.27 -5.38 -9.68
C ALA A 128 -5.65 -5.20 -10.33
N LYS A 129 -5.87 -4.13 -11.10
CA LYS A 129 -7.10 -3.96 -11.88
C LYS A 129 -7.23 -5.04 -12.94
N ASN A 130 -6.18 -5.28 -13.72
CA ASN A 130 -6.21 -6.31 -14.76
C ASN A 130 -6.55 -7.67 -14.14
N ALA A 131 -5.90 -8.04 -13.03
CA ALA A 131 -6.19 -9.29 -12.32
C ALA A 131 -7.63 -9.40 -11.79
N LEU A 132 -8.18 -8.32 -11.21
CA LEU A 132 -9.52 -8.31 -10.61
C LEU A 132 -10.67 -8.25 -11.63
N PHE A 133 -10.43 -7.73 -12.83
CA PHE A 133 -11.46 -7.47 -13.83
C PHE A 133 -11.35 -8.37 -15.08
N GLU A 134 -10.18 -8.87 -15.47
CA GLU A 134 -10.06 -9.78 -16.62
C GLU A 134 -10.54 -11.21 -16.32
N SER A 135 -10.45 -11.65 -15.06
CA SER A 135 -10.95 -12.96 -14.59
C SER A 135 -12.47 -13.12 -14.68
N SER A 136 -13.22 -12.02 -14.84
CA SER A 136 -14.70 -12.03 -14.92
C SER A 136 -15.24 -12.34 -16.33
N SER A 137 -14.40 -12.41 -17.36
CA SER A 137 -14.85 -12.38 -18.77
C SER A 137 -15.09 -13.76 -19.40
N ARG A 138 -14.98 -14.87 -18.65
CA ARG A 138 -14.92 -16.23 -19.23
C ARG A 138 -15.74 -17.31 -18.53
N SER A 139 -16.95 -17.01 -18.04
CA SER A 139 -17.93 -18.05 -17.72
C SER A 139 -19.38 -17.56 -17.83
N SER A 140 -19.84 -17.42 -19.07
CA SER A 140 -21.27 -17.49 -19.39
C SER A 140 -21.45 -18.03 -20.81
N THR A 141 -21.05 -19.28 -21.05
CA THR A 141 -21.62 -20.07 -22.14
C THR A 141 -23.04 -20.45 -21.73
N LEU A 142 -23.97 -19.52 -21.94
CA LEU A 142 -25.40 -19.80 -21.94
C LEU A 142 -25.67 -20.66 -23.19
N SER A 143 -25.48 -21.97 -23.06
CA SER A 143 -25.81 -22.95 -24.09
C SER A 143 -27.33 -23.04 -24.21
N GLY A 144 -27.89 -22.35 -25.20
CA GLY A 144 -29.28 -22.53 -25.59
C GLY A 144 -29.52 -23.94 -26.14
N LYS A 145 -30.62 -24.57 -25.70
CA LYS A 145 -31.37 -25.52 -26.52
C LYS A 145 -32.84 -25.57 -26.07
N THR A 146 -33.62 -25.02 -26.98
CA THR A 146 -35.05 -25.15 -27.34
C THR A 146 -35.93 -26.22 -26.68
N ASP A 147 -37.20 -25.81 -26.57
CA ASP A 147 -38.43 -26.47 -26.11
C ASP A 147 -38.62 -27.96 -26.45
N SER A 148 -39.18 -28.70 -25.49
CA SER A 148 -40.00 -29.90 -25.72
C SER A 148 -40.90 -30.15 -24.51
N SER A 149 -42.20 -30.28 -24.77
CA SER A 149 -43.30 -30.56 -23.83
C SER A 149 -43.20 -31.96 -23.19
N GLY A 150 -43.55 -32.09 -21.90
CA GLY A 150 -43.63 -33.42 -21.25
C GLY A 150 -43.85 -33.44 -19.73
N SER A 151 -45.13 -33.45 -19.35
CA SER A 151 -45.79 -33.98 -18.13
C SER A 151 -45.03 -34.87 -17.09
N HIS A 152 -45.28 -34.55 -15.81
CA HIS A 152 -45.24 -35.34 -14.55
C HIS A 152 -43.98 -36.15 -14.12
N ARG A 153 -43.35 -35.74 -13.00
CA ARG A 153 -43.38 -36.47 -11.71
C ARG A 153 -42.56 -35.75 -10.62
N SER A 154 -43.20 -35.49 -9.49
CA SER A 154 -42.56 -35.09 -8.24
C SER A 154 -41.72 -36.24 -7.67
N THR A 155 -40.45 -36.00 -7.37
CA THR A 155 -39.71 -36.79 -6.39
C THR A 155 -38.69 -35.86 -5.73
N SER A 156 -38.87 -35.66 -4.43
CA SER A 156 -38.09 -34.79 -3.56
C SER A 156 -36.68 -35.35 -3.35
N THR A 157 -35.68 -34.68 -3.91
CA THR A 157 -34.27 -34.89 -3.56
C THR A 157 -33.96 -34.06 -2.32
N ASN A 158 -33.55 -34.72 -1.24
CA ASN A 158 -33.06 -34.06 -0.03
C ASN A 158 -31.75 -33.32 -0.36
N ASN A 159 -31.84 -32.00 -0.52
CA ASN A 159 -30.71 -31.08 -0.61
C ASN A 159 -30.11 -30.89 0.79
N SER A 160 -28.88 -31.37 1.02
CA SER A 160 -28.10 -30.99 2.21
C SER A 160 -26.62 -30.68 1.89
N VAL A 161 -26.36 -29.90 0.84
CA VAL A 161 -24.98 -29.46 0.50
C VAL A 161 -24.84 -27.93 0.29
N ASN A 162 -25.92 -27.12 0.36
CA ASN A 162 -25.84 -25.70 -0.06
C ASN A 162 -25.41 -24.67 0.99
N GLY A 163 -25.17 -25.05 2.26
CA GLY A 163 -24.84 -24.08 3.31
C GLY A 163 -23.40 -23.54 3.23
N ASN A 164 -22.42 -24.41 2.99
CA ASN A 164 -21.00 -24.04 2.98
C ASN A 164 -20.60 -23.29 1.70
N GLU A 165 -21.07 -23.73 0.53
CA GLU A 165 -20.72 -23.08 -0.75
C GLU A 165 -21.26 -21.65 -0.84
N GLN A 166 -22.46 -21.40 -0.30
CA GLN A 166 -23.04 -20.06 -0.27
C GLN A 166 -22.26 -19.13 0.68
N MET A 167 -21.75 -19.65 1.79
CA MET A 167 -20.96 -18.89 2.77
C MET A 167 -19.53 -18.60 2.27
N GLU A 168 -18.90 -19.53 1.57
CA GLU A 168 -17.62 -19.33 0.87
C GLU A 168 -17.74 -18.36 -0.31
N SER A 169 -18.84 -18.43 -1.06
CA SER A 169 -19.17 -17.47 -2.13
C SER A 169 -19.34 -16.04 -1.60
N ILE A 170 -20.02 -15.86 -0.46
CA ILE A 170 -20.15 -14.54 0.19
C ILE A 170 -18.79 -14.05 0.71
N GLY A 171 -17.98 -14.94 1.28
CA GLY A 171 -16.63 -14.62 1.77
C GLY A 171 -15.70 -14.12 0.65
N SER A 172 -15.66 -14.85 -0.47
CA SER A 172 -14.86 -14.49 -1.65
C SER A 172 -15.33 -13.20 -2.32
N GLU A 173 -16.65 -12.99 -2.44
CA GLU A 173 -17.23 -11.74 -2.97
C GLU A 173 -16.88 -10.52 -2.08
N ASN A 174 -16.93 -10.68 -0.75
CA ASN A 174 -16.52 -9.63 0.19
C ASN A 174 -15.02 -9.32 0.09
N GLN A 175 -14.16 -10.33 0.00
CA GLN A 175 -12.73 -10.13 -0.20
C GLN A 175 -12.43 -9.39 -1.51
N ARG A 176 -13.14 -9.73 -2.59
CA ARG A 176 -13.03 -9.02 -3.87
C ARG A 176 -13.42 -7.54 -3.76
N ARG A 177 -14.52 -7.23 -3.08
CA ARG A 177 -14.96 -5.84 -2.83
C ARG A 177 -13.92 -5.04 -2.04
N VAL A 178 -13.34 -5.64 -1.00
CA VAL A 178 -12.26 -5.01 -0.22
C VAL A 178 -11.06 -4.73 -1.12
N LYS A 179 -10.63 -5.69 -1.94
CA LYS A 179 -9.52 -5.54 -2.89
C LYS A 179 -9.79 -4.40 -3.90
N ILE A 180 -11.01 -4.28 -4.44
CA ILE A 180 -11.42 -3.17 -5.32
C ILE A 180 -11.38 -1.82 -4.58
N ALA A 181 -11.89 -1.76 -3.35
CA ALA A 181 -11.85 -0.54 -2.55
C ALA A 181 -10.41 -0.10 -2.26
N THR A 182 -9.52 -1.05 -1.94
CA THR A 182 -8.09 -0.79 -1.73
C THR A 182 -7.43 -0.19 -2.96
N VAL A 183 -7.71 -0.71 -4.16
CA VAL A 183 -7.24 -0.09 -5.42
C VAL A 183 -7.72 1.36 -5.52
N GLY A 184 -9.00 1.63 -5.24
CA GLY A 184 -9.55 2.99 -5.25
C GLY A 184 -8.86 3.93 -4.27
N LEU A 185 -8.51 3.45 -3.08
CA LEU A 185 -7.76 4.23 -2.09
C LEU A 185 -6.34 4.55 -2.56
N ILE A 186 -5.63 3.56 -3.15
CA ILE A 186 -4.30 3.78 -3.72
C ILE A 186 -4.37 4.87 -4.80
N GLN A 187 -5.33 4.77 -5.72
CA GLN A 187 -5.54 5.77 -6.78
C GLN A 187 -5.80 7.17 -6.20
N SER A 188 -6.64 7.27 -5.17
CA SER A 188 -6.91 8.54 -4.49
C SER A 188 -5.65 9.15 -3.89
N ASN A 189 -4.81 8.35 -3.23
CA ASN A 189 -3.56 8.81 -2.65
C ASN A 189 -2.57 9.28 -3.72
N VAL A 190 -2.43 8.53 -4.81
CA VAL A 190 -1.56 8.91 -5.95
C VAL A 190 -2.00 10.26 -6.51
N LEU A 191 -3.29 10.43 -6.81
CA LEU A 191 -3.81 11.70 -7.35
C LEU A 191 -3.56 12.88 -6.41
N LYS A 192 -3.75 12.67 -5.10
CA LYS A 192 -3.46 13.71 -4.09
C LYS A 192 -1.97 14.05 -4.05
N ALA A 193 -1.08 13.06 -4.13
CA ALA A 193 0.36 13.27 -4.17
C ALA A 193 0.77 14.08 -5.41
N GLU A 194 0.24 13.74 -6.59
CA GLU A 194 0.50 14.47 -7.84
C GLU A 194 0.05 15.92 -7.77
N ASN A 195 -1.13 16.18 -7.19
CA ASN A 195 -1.64 17.52 -7.00
C ASN A 195 -0.73 18.36 -6.10
N VAL A 196 -0.24 17.80 -4.99
CA VAL A 196 0.73 18.48 -4.12
C VAL A 196 2.01 18.78 -4.87
N TYR A 197 2.54 17.83 -5.65
CA TYR A 197 3.72 18.02 -6.47
C TYR A 197 3.56 19.18 -7.46
N ALA A 198 2.44 19.22 -8.18
CA ALA A 198 2.12 20.30 -9.13
C ALA A 198 2.02 21.66 -8.42
N CYS A 199 1.42 21.72 -7.22
CA CYS A 199 1.37 22.94 -6.42
C CYS A 199 2.75 23.41 -5.97
N CYS A 200 3.62 22.50 -5.51
CA CYS A 200 5.00 22.82 -5.11
C CYS A 200 5.82 23.35 -6.28
N LEU A 201 5.70 22.73 -7.47
CA LEU A 201 6.36 23.19 -8.68
C LEU A 201 5.92 24.61 -9.06
N LYS A 202 4.60 24.87 -9.02
CA LYS A 202 4.04 26.19 -9.33
C LYS A 202 4.53 27.27 -8.35
N ARG A 203 4.67 26.94 -7.06
CA ARG A 203 5.25 27.86 -6.06
C ARG A 203 6.72 28.15 -6.32
N ARG A 204 7.52 27.14 -6.66
CA ARG A 204 8.94 27.31 -7.01
C ARG A 204 9.12 28.21 -8.24
N LEU A 205 8.32 28.00 -9.28
CA LEU A 205 8.37 28.82 -10.49
C LEU A 205 8.00 30.29 -10.23
N LYS A 206 7.04 30.55 -9.33
CA LYS A 206 6.67 31.92 -8.90
C LYS A 206 7.74 32.64 -8.07
N VAL A 207 8.70 31.93 -7.50
CA VAL A 207 9.81 32.53 -6.74
C VAL A 207 10.98 32.87 -7.67
N VAL A 208 11.04 32.24 -8.85
CA VAL A 208 12.11 32.41 -9.84
C VAL A 208 11.77 33.49 -10.90
N LEU A 209 10.49 33.79 -11.08
CA LEU A 209 9.97 34.84 -11.98
C LEU A 209 9.57 36.09 -11.19
#